data_AF-Q2UAR1-F1
#
_entry.id   AF-Q2UAR1-F1
#
_cell.length_a   1.000
_cell.length_b   1.000
_cell.length_c   1.000
_cell.angle_alpha   90.00
_cell.angle_beta   90.00
_cell.angle_gamma   90.00
#
_symmetry.space_group_name_H-M   'P 1'
#
loop_
_entity.id
_entity.type
_entity.pdbx_description
1 polymer ?
#
loop_
_entity_poly.entity_id
_entity_poly.type
_entity_poly.pdbx_seq_one_letter_code
_entity_poly.pdbx_strand_id
1 'polypeptide(L)'
;MSSHGHPGRRLVPELLDEFEVRGPNGTHTCYTVTLAACNLRDVSFSLFPLDVARALSYSLAQAVACVHSQGYVHGDLHLNNVLLALPSNFDDLSVEQLYEKYGKPETVPITQIMEMESRSLRISQLKRLGHCFLGDL
;
A
#
# COMPACT_ATOMS: atom_id res chain seq x y z
N MET A 1 14.64 14.22 -25.80
CA MET A 1 14.40 12.77 -25.85
C MET A 1 12.99 12.54 -25.35
N SER A 2 12.13 12.00 -26.20
CA SER A 2 10.67 12.03 -26.05
C SER A 2 10.22 11.31 -24.77
N SER A 3 9.62 12.05 -23.83
CA SER A 3 9.14 11.58 -22.53
C SER A 3 7.86 10.74 -22.67
N HIS A 4 7.94 9.61 -23.38
CA HIS A 4 6.94 8.57 -23.26
C HIS A 4 7.18 7.93 -21.90
N GLY A 5 6.36 8.28 -20.91
CA GLY A 5 6.44 7.70 -19.57
C GLY A 5 6.48 6.17 -19.68
N HIS A 6 7.41 5.55 -18.96
CA HIS A 6 7.59 4.09 -18.98
C HIS A 6 6.23 3.42 -18.73
N PRO A 7 5.80 2.40 -19.52
CA PRO A 7 4.45 1.84 -19.42
C PRO A 7 4.14 1.27 -18.03
N GLY A 8 5.16 0.78 -17.33
CA GLY A 8 5.06 0.36 -15.93
C GLY A 8 4.90 1.47 -14.88
N ARG A 9 4.93 2.76 -15.25
CA ARG A 9 4.81 3.88 -14.27
C ARG A 9 3.50 3.82 -13.48
N ARG A 10 2.40 3.44 -14.13
CA ARG A 10 1.08 3.26 -13.49
C ARG A 10 0.99 2.02 -12.61
N LEU A 11 2.00 1.15 -12.64
CA LEU A 11 2.06 -0.10 -11.88
C LEU A 11 2.96 0.02 -10.64
N VAL A 12 3.54 1.19 -10.41
CA VAL A 12 4.32 1.53 -9.22
C VAL A 12 3.49 2.54 -8.41
N PRO A 13 3.30 2.36 -7.08
CA PRO A 13 2.56 3.32 -6.26
C PRO A 13 3.10 4.74 -6.42
N GLU A 14 2.20 5.69 -6.59
CA GLU A 14 2.55 7.11 -6.66
C GLU A 14 2.53 7.71 -5.26
N LEU A 15 3.60 8.43 -4.90
CA LEU A 15 3.64 9.24 -3.70
C LEU A 15 2.82 10.51 -3.95
N LEU A 16 1.78 10.71 -3.15
CA LEU A 16 0.83 11.80 -3.29
C LEU A 16 1.18 12.98 -2.39
N ASP A 17 1.61 12.72 -1.15
CA ASP A 17 1.97 13.75 -0.18
C ASP A 17 2.98 13.24 0.85
N GLU A 18 3.70 14.17 1.48
CA GLU A 18 4.62 13.96 2.58
C GLU A 18 4.37 15.02 3.66
N PHE A 19 4.08 14.59 4.88
CA PHE A 19 3.81 15.49 6.01
C PHE A 19 4.30 14.91 7.33
N GLU A 20 4.28 15.74 8.38
CA GLU A 20 4.66 15.34 9.73
C GLU A 20 3.46 15.26 10.67
N VAL A 21 3.44 14.23 11.49
CA VAL A 21 2.43 13.99 12.53
C VAL A 21 3.10 14.03 13.90
N ARG A 22 2.61 14.90 14.79
CA ARG A 22 3.08 14.97 16.17
C ARG A 22 2.19 14.12 17.07
N GLY A 23 2.79 13.15 17.75
CA GLY A 23 2.12 12.27 18.69
C GLY A 23 2.85 12.20 20.04
N PRO A 24 2.31 11.43 21.00
CA PRO A 24 2.89 11.29 22.34
C PRO A 24 4.28 10.62 22.35
N ASN A 25 4.66 9.95 21.26
CA ASN A 25 5.95 9.27 21.09
C ASN A 25 6.93 10.03 20.18
N GLY A 26 6.61 11.28 19.79
CA GLY A 26 7.48 12.12 18.97
C GLY A 26 6.80 12.61 17.68
N THR A 27 7.63 13.02 16.72
CA THR A 27 7.18 13.47 15.39
C THR A 27 7.46 12.36 14.38
N HIS A 28 6.48 12.06 13.53
CA HIS A 28 6.52 10.98 12.55
C HIS A 28 6.34 11.55 11.14
N THR A 29 7.28 11.26 10.25
CA THR A 29 7.10 11.52 8.81
C THR A 29 6.10 10.51 8.25
N CYS A 30 5.09 11.01 7.56
CA CYS A 30 4.03 10.24 6.96
C CYS A 30 3.98 10.50 5.46
N TYR A 31 3.73 9.43 4.71
CA TYR A 31 3.62 9.46 3.26
C TYR A 31 2.24 8.95 2.87
N THR A 32 1.59 9.63 1.93
CA THR A 32 0.37 9.11 1.32
C THR A 32 0.70 8.57 -0.05
N VAL A 33 0.11 7.43 -0.39
CA VAL A 33 0.28 6.78 -1.68
C VAL A 33 -1.10 6.44 -2.25
N THR A 34 -1.17 6.24 -3.57
CA THR A 34 -2.38 5.72 -4.22
C THR A 34 -2.86 4.46 -3.49
N LEU A 35 -4.15 4.38 -3.20
CA LEU A 35 -4.72 3.23 -2.53
C LEU A 35 -4.66 1.99 -3.42
N ALA A 36 -4.36 0.87 -2.78
CA ALA A 36 -4.39 -0.45 -3.38
C ALA A 36 -5.20 -1.37 -2.49
N ALA A 37 -5.75 -2.44 -3.05
CA ALA A 37 -6.53 -3.44 -2.33
C ALA A 37 -5.61 -4.36 -1.51
N CYS A 38 -5.77 -5.67 -1.64
CA CYS A 38 -4.95 -6.66 -0.96
C CYS A 38 -3.62 -6.94 -1.65
N ASN A 39 -2.68 -7.50 -0.90
CA ASN A 39 -1.48 -8.09 -1.48
C ASN A 39 -1.82 -9.44 -2.14
N LEU A 40 -0.98 -9.86 -3.09
CA LEU A 40 -1.19 -11.11 -3.83
C LEU A 40 -1.15 -12.34 -2.93
N ARG A 41 -0.43 -12.31 -1.80
CA ARG A 41 -0.37 -13.44 -0.87
C ARG A 41 -1.73 -13.71 -0.23
N ASP A 42 -2.48 -12.67 0.11
CA ASP A 42 -3.77 -12.79 0.78
C ASP A 42 -4.88 -13.30 -0.15
N VAL A 43 -4.71 -13.20 -1.46
CA VAL A 43 -5.64 -13.75 -2.47
C VAL A 43 -5.15 -15.04 -3.13
N SER A 44 -3.90 -15.44 -2.89
CA SER A 44 -3.34 -16.70 -3.39
C SER A 44 -3.73 -17.87 -2.48
N PHE A 45 -5.02 -18.13 -2.32
CA PHE A 45 -5.52 -19.31 -1.59
C PHE A 45 -5.22 -20.63 -2.34
N SER A 46 -5.08 -20.53 -3.65
CA SER A 46 -4.67 -21.59 -4.57
C SER A 46 -3.89 -20.98 -5.74
N LEU A 47 -3.47 -21.78 -6.71
CA LEU A 47 -2.84 -21.27 -7.92
C LEU A 47 -3.85 -20.39 -8.70
N PHE A 48 -3.39 -19.22 -9.16
CA PHE A 48 -4.18 -18.40 -10.06
C PHE A 48 -4.44 -19.15 -11.38
N PRO A 49 -5.60 -18.94 -12.00
CA PRO A 49 -5.80 -19.30 -13.40
C PRO A 49 -4.65 -18.81 -14.28
N LEU A 50 -4.26 -19.61 -15.28
CA LEU A 50 -3.03 -19.39 -16.03
C LEU A 50 -2.98 -18.03 -16.75
N ASP A 51 -4.12 -17.59 -17.27
CA ASP A 51 -4.32 -16.27 -17.86
C ASP A 51 -4.13 -15.14 -16.85
N VAL A 52 -4.71 -15.27 -15.65
CA VAL A 52 -4.52 -14.31 -14.54
C VAL A 52 -3.06 -14.27 -14.10
N ALA A 53 -2.42 -15.44 -13.91
CA ALA A 53 -1.02 -15.53 -13.52
C ALA A 53 -0.09 -14.86 -14.55
N ARG A 54 -0.34 -15.07 -15.84
CA ARG A 54 0.41 -14.40 -16.92
C ARG A 54 0.20 -12.88 -16.89
N ALA A 55 -1.04 -12.42 -16.74
CA ALA A 55 -1.34 -10.99 -16.68
C ALA A 55 -0.64 -10.32 -15.48
N LEU A 56 -0.71 -10.94 -14.29
CA LEU A 56 0.00 -10.46 -13.09
C LEU A 56 1.51 -10.44 -13.29
N SER A 57 2.08 -11.51 -13.87
CA SER A 57 3.52 -11.61 -14.13
C SER A 57 3.99 -10.54 -15.12
N TYR A 58 3.21 -10.31 -16.18
CA TYR A 58 3.49 -9.27 -17.17
C TYR A 58 3.44 -7.86 -16.55
N SER A 59 2.41 -7.56 -15.77
CA SER A 59 2.30 -6.29 -15.05
C SER A 59 3.46 -6.10 -14.06
N LEU A 60 3.82 -7.13 -13.30
CA LEU A 60 4.93 -7.05 -12.36
C LEU A 60 6.27 -6.83 -13.07
N ALA A 61 6.52 -7.53 -14.18
CA ALA A 61 7.73 -7.32 -14.97
C ALA A 61 7.82 -5.88 -15.51
N GLN A 62 6.71 -5.30 -15.96
CA GLN A 62 6.67 -3.90 -16.37
C GLN A 62 6.93 -2.92 -15.22
N ALA A 63 6.38 -3.18 -14.02
CA ALA A 63 6.64 -2.36 -12.84
C ALA A 63 8.12 -2.40 -12.46
N VAL A 64 8.72 -3.59 -12.43
CA VAL A 64 10.15 -3.78 -12.14
C VAL A 64 11.03 -3.10 -13.19
N ALA A 65 10.72 -3.26 -14.47
CA ALA A 65 11.42 -2.55 -15.55
C ALA A 65 11.33 -1.03 -15.38
N CYS A 66 10.18 -0.50 -14.93
CA CYS A 66 10.01 0.91 -14.63
C CYS A 66 10.95 1.36 -13.50
N VAL A 67 10.93 0.65 -12.37
CA VAL A 67 11.79 0.94 -11.21
C VAL A 67 13.27 0.89 -11.61
N HIS A 68 13.67 -0.13 -12.36
CA HIS A 68 15.04 -0.28 -12.86
C HIS A 68 15.44 0.84 -13.84
N SER A 69 14.52 1.30 -14.70
CA SER A 69 14.79 2.41 -15.63
C SER A 69 15.08 3.73 -14.91
N GLN A 70 14.65 3.85 -13.65
CA GLN A 70 14.93 5.00 -12.78
C GLN A 70 16.19 4.81 -11.92
N GLY A 71 16.91 3.69 -12.08
CA GLY A 71 18.14 3.41 -11.35
C GLY A 71 17.95 2.76 -9.97
N TYR A 72 16.74 2.32 -9.64
CA TYR A 72 16.43 1.67 -8.36
C TYR A 72 16.25 0.15 -8.53
N VAL A 73 16.44 -0.60 -7.45
CA VAL A 73 16.11 -2.02 -7.35
C VAL A 73 15.23 -2.17 -6.11
N HIS A 74 14.09 -2.88 -6.22
CA HIS A 74 13.15 -3.03 -5.10
C HIS A 74 13.78 -3.75 -3.89
N GLY A 75 14.64 -4.74 -4.11
CA GLY A 75 15.39 -5.44 -3.05
C GLY A 75 14.61 -6.45 -2.21
N ASP A 76 13.28 -6.44 -2.25
CA ASP A 76 12.39 -7.32 -1.45
C ASP A 76 11.10 -7.66 -2.20
N LEU A 77 11.25 -8.19 -3.41
CA LEU A 77 10.10 -8.49 -4.25
C LEU A 77 9.51 -9.87 -3.93
N HIS A 78 8.34 -9.87 -3.29
CA HIS A 78 7.58 -11.08 -2.97
C HIS A 78 6.07 -10.80 -2.88
N LEU A 79 5.24 -11.84 -2.83
CA LEU A 79 3.77 -11.70 -2.92
C LEU A 79 3.12 -10.80 -1.85
N ASN A 80 3.73 -10.62 -0.67
CA ASN A 80 3.21 -9.68 0.33
C ASN A 80 3.45 -8.20 -0.04
N ASN A 81 4.38 -7.91 -0.95
CA ASN A 81 4.77 -6.56 -1.40
C ASN A 81 4.24 -6.24 -2.80
N VAL A 82 3.38 -7.09 -3.37
CA VAL A 82 2.70 -6.84 -4.63
C VAL A 82 1.22 -6.64 -4.34
N LEU A 83 0.73 -5.43 -4.54
CA LEU A 83 -0.65 -5.04 -4.24
C LEU A 83 -1.50 -5.03 -5.51
N LEU A 84 -2.77 -5.41 -5.40
CA LEU A 84 -3.75 -5.26 -6.46
C LEU A 84 -4.26 -3.82 -6.51
N ALA A 85 -4.27 -3.22 -7.70
CA ALA A 85 -4.88 -1.91 -7.89
C ALA A 85 -6.38 -1.95 -7.59
N LEU A 86 -6.91 -0.86 -7.02
CA LEU A 86 -8.34 -0.70 -6.85
C LEU A 86 -9.05 -0.48 -8.19
N PRO A 87 -10.36 -0.80 -8.27
CA PRO A 87 -11.18 -0.44 -9.42
C PRO A 87 -11.14 1.07 -9.71
N SER A 88 -11.17 1.45 -10.99
CA SER A 88 -11.03 2.85 -11.41
C SER A 88 -12.14 3.77 -10.91
N ASN A 89 -13.28 3.23 -10.49
CA ASN A 89 -14.39 4.01 -9.93
C ASN A 89 -14.29 4.22 -8.43
N PHE A 90 -13.16 3.86 -7.81
CA PHE A 90 -12.95 4.07 -6.39
C PHE A 90 -12.88 5.56 -6.05
N ASP A 91 -12.18 6.34 -6.88
CA ASP A 91 -12.00 7.78 -6.69
C ASP A 91 -13.29 8.59 -6.95
N ASP A 92 -14.33 7.96 -7.51
CA ASP A 92 -15.65 8.58 -7.73
C ASP A 92 -16.52 8.59 -6.46
N LEU A 93 -16.11 7.88 -5.40
CA LEU A 93 -16.87 7.77 -4.15
C LEU A 93 -16.60 8.98 -3.24
N SER A 94 -17.66 9.55 -2.66
CA SER A 94 -17.50 10.46 -1.51
C SER A 94 -16.98 9.69 -0.30
N VAL A 95 -16.42 10.39 0.69
CA VAL A 95 -15.95 9.78 1.94
C VAL A 95 -17.07 9.01 2.64
N GLU A 96 -18.29 9.54 2.64
CA GLU A 96 -19.47 8.88 3.22
C GLU A 96 -19.83 7.59 2.49
N GLN A 97 -19.81 7.61 1.15
CA GLN A 97 -20.08 6.42 0.33
C GLN A 97 -18.99 5.37 0.49
N LEU A 98 -17.74 5.79 0.64
CA LEU A 98 -16.61 4.92 0.93
C LEU A 98 -16.81 4.23 2.29
N TYR A 99 -17.19 4.97 3.33
CA TYR A 99 -17.48 4.40 4.65
C TYR A 99 -18.71 3.51 4.68
N GLU A 100 -19.76 3.82 3.90
CA GLU A 100 -20.93 2.95 3.76
C GLU A 100 -20.54 1.62 3.11
N LYS A 101 -19.68 1.66 2.08
CA LYS A 101 -19.30 0.48 1.30
C LYS A 101 -18.24 -0.38 1.96
N TYR A 102 -17.24 0.23 2.60
CA TYR A 102 -16.05 -0.45 3.11
C TYR A 102 -15.93 -0.40 4.64
N GLY A 103 -16.80 0.36 5.32
CA GLY A 103 -16.70 0.63 6.74
C GLY A 103 -15.81 1.83 7.05
N LYS A 104 -15.91 2.32 8.30
CA LYS A 104 -14.99 3.34 8.82
C LYS A 104 -13.63 2.70 9.15
N PRO A 105 -12.52 3.44 9.04
CA PRO A 105 -11.20 2.94 9.45
C PRO A 105 -11.18 2.49 10.91
N GLU A 106 -10.41 1.44 11.23
CA GLU A 106 -10.11 1.11 12.63
C GLU A 106 -9.11 2.14 13.16
N THR A 107 -9.48 2.84 14.23
CA THR A 107 -8.58 3.73 14.95
C THR A 107 -8.05 3.04 16.20
N VAL A 108 -6.74 3.06 16.40
CA VAL A 108 -6.10 2.59 17.65
C VAL A 108 -5.55 3.79 18.42
N PRO A 109 -5.90 3.97 19.70
CA PRO A 109 -5.37 5.07 20.50
C PRO A 109 -3.84 4.95 20.63
N ILE A 110 -3.12 6.02 20.30
CA ILE A 110 -1.67 6.09 20.50
C ILE A 110 -1.42 6.50 21.96
N THR A 111 -0.83 5.59 22.75
CA THR A 111 -0.39 5.89 24.11
C THR A 111 1.11 6.17 24.14
N GLN A 112 1.54 6.99 25.10
CA GLN A 112 2.96 7.19 25.37
C GLN A 112 3.55 5.87 25.89
N ILE A 113 4.58 5.36 25.22
CA ILE A 113 5.31 4.20 25.72
C ILE A 113 6.24 4.73 26.82
N MET A 114 5.94 4.42 28.08
CA MET A 114 6.92 4.57 29.16
C MET A 114 8.06 3.58 28.86
N GLU A 115 9.29 4.08 28.75
CA GLU A 115 10.50 3.28 28.46
C GLU A 115 10.64 2.11 29.46
N MET A 116 10.10 0.94 29.10
CA MET A 116 10.47 -0.34 29.70
C MET A 116 10.57 -1.38 28.58
N GLU A 117 11.83 -1.70 28.29
CA GLU A 117 12.34 -2.69 27.33
C GLU A 117 12.04 -2.43 25.84
N SER A 118 13.11 -2.08 25.12
CA SER A 118 13.24 -2.21 23.67
C SER A 118 12.91 -3.63 23.21
N ARG A 119 11.63 -3.92 23.02
CA ARG A 119 11.16 -5.00 22.15
C ARG A 119 10.30 -4.34 21.11
N SER A 120 10.94 -4.03 19.99
CA SER A 120 10.39 -3.93 18.65
C SER A 120 8.86 -3.87 18.66
N LEU A 121 8.28 -2.69 18.42
CA LEU A 121 6.88 -2.58 18.04
C LEU A 121 6.70 -3.47 16.80
N ARG A 122 6.32 -4.73 17.03
CA ARG A 122 5.96 -5.64 15.97
C ARG A 122 4.73 -5.03 15.34
N ILE A 123 4.73 -4.98 14.02
CA ILE A 123 3.58 -4.65 13.15
C ILE A 123 2.31 -5.48 13.52
N SER A 124 2.42 -6.44 14.45
CA SER A 124 1.33 -7.25 15.02
C SER A 124 0.36 -6.53 15.96
N GLN A 125 0.39 -5.20 16.15
CA GLN A 125 -0.60 -4.48 16.98
C GLN A 125 -1.65 -3.68 16.19
N LEU A 126 -1.57 -3.68 14.85
CA LEU A 126 -2.67 -3.20 14.01
C LEU A 126 -3.68 -4.35 13.81
N LYS A 127 -4.84 -4.23 14.46
CA LYS A 127 -6.00 -5.06 14.11
C LYS A 127 -6.63 -4.53 12.81
N ARG A 128 -7.36 -5.42 12.16
CA ARG A 128 -7.50 -5.54 10.71
C ARG A 128 -8.96 -5.27 10.31
N LEU A 129 -9.24 -4.13 9.66
CA LEU A 129 -10.41 -4.00 8.77
C LEU A 129 -9.95 -4.18 7.32
N GLY A 130 -9.90 -5.43 6.86
CA GLY A 130 -9.44 -5.73 5.50
C GLY A 130 -7.95 -5.44 5.25
N HIS A 131 -7.60 -4.84 4.10
CA HIS A 131 -6.22 -4.76 3.58
C HIS A 131 -5.62 -3.35 3.40
N CYS A 132 -6.24 -2.27 3.90
CA CYS A 132 -5.75 -0.91 3.64
C CYS A 132 -5.72 -0.10 4.94
N PHE A 133 -4.60 0.58 5.18
CA PHE A 133 -4.44 1.54 6.28
C PHE A 133 -4.79 2.94 5.78
N LEU A 134 -5.84 3.54 6.33
CA LEU A 134 -6.08 4.98 6.26
C LEU A 134 -6.22 5.47 7.70
N GLY A 135 -5.30 6.30 8.17
CA GLY A 135 -5.37 6.89 9.50
C GLY A 135 -5.96 8.29 9.42
N ASP A 136 -6.98 8.56 10.24
CA ASP A 136 -7.36 9.92 10.60
C ASP A 136 -6.47 10.41 11.76
N LEU A 137 -6.01 11.66 11.64
CA LEU A 137 -5.22 12.41 12.62
C LEU A 137 -6.02 12.86 13.84
#